data_AF-K0IEJ0-F1
#
_entry.id   AF-K0IEJ0-F1
#
_cell.length_a   1.000
_cell.length_b   1.000
_cell.length_c   1.000
_cell.angle_alpha   90.00
_cell.angle_beta   90.00
_cell.angle_gamma   90.00
#
_symmetry.space_group_name_H-M   'P 1'
#
loop_
_entity.id
_entity.type
_entity.pdbx_description
1 polymer ?
#
loop_
_entity_poly.entity_id
_entity_poly.type
_entity_poly.pdbx_seq_one_letter_code
_entity_poly.pdbx_strand_id
1 'polypeptide(L)' 'MMPRNGYNYNLLRISLERALSVLGESSKQILLFYMAEHCGISFDRKCSLAEIESALRSVLGSGSAIITKRMYKELQSMTE' A
#
# COMPACT_ATOMS: atom_id res chain seq x y z
N MET A 1 -13.43 19.21 -5.00
CA MET A 1 -14.31 18.13 -4.51
C MET A 1 -13.48 16.85 -4.52
N MET A 2 -13.09 16.34 -3.35
CA MET A 2 -12.37 15.05 -3.23
C MET A 2 -13.29 13.91 -3.69
N PRO A 3 -12.82 12.91 -4.45
CA PRO A 3 -13.67 11.80 -4.84
C PRO A 3 -14.08 11.02 -3.59
N ARG A 4 -15.39 10.91 -3.38
CA ARG A 4 -16.07 10.24 -2.26
C ARG A 4 -16.08 8.71 -2.38
N ASN A 5 -15.20 8.16 -3.21
CA ASN A 5 -15.12 6.73 -3.50
C ASN A 5 -13.71 6.27 -3.16
N GLY A 6 -13.61 5.20 -2.37
CA GLY A 6 -12.33 4.58 -2.04
C GLY A 6 -11.48 4.38 -3.30
N TYR A 7 -10.17 4.54 -3.14
CA TYR A 7 -9.21 4.37 -4.22
C TYR A 7 -9.46 3.06 -4.98
N ASN A 8 -9.35 3.10 -6.31
CA ASN A 8 -9.35 1.90 -7.12
C ASN A 8 -8.25 0.96 -6.59
N TYR A 9 -8.57 -0.30 -6.34
CA TYR A 9 -7.65 -1.30 -5.80
C TYR A 9 -6.38 -1.44 -6.67
N ASN A 10 -6.49 -1.20 -7.99
CA ASN A 10 -5.34 -1.14 -8.89
C ASN A 10 -4.42 0.05 -8.58
N LEU A 11 -4.97 1.22 -8.25
CA LEU A 11 -4.17 2.39 -7.85
C LEU A 11 -3.52 2.18 -6.48
N LEU A 12 -4.22 1.55 -5.54
CA LEU A 12 -3.64 1.16 -4.25
C LEU A 12 -2.50 0.16 -4.41
N ARG A 13 -2.64 -0.81 -5.32
CA ARG A 13 -1.58 -1.76 -5.66
C ARG A 13 -0.35 -1.04 -6.22
N ILE A 14 -0.54 -0.25 -7.28
CA ILE A 14 0.60 0.42 -7.95
C ILE A 14 1.29 1.39 -7.00
N SER A 15 0.53 2.18 -6.24
CA SER A 15 1.10 3.12 -5.27
C SER A 15 1.87 2.40 -4.15
N LEU A 16 1.36 1.27 -3.64
CA LEU A 16 2.06 0.46 -2.65
C LEU A 16 3.34 -0.14 -3.24
N GLU A 17 3.28 -0.77 -4.42
CA GLU A 17 4.44 -1.35 -5.09
C GLU A 17 5.55 -0.31 -5.31
N ARG A 18 5.19 0.89 -5.78
CA ARG A 18 6.13 2.02 -5.97
C ARG A 18 6.67 2.56 -4.65
N ALA A 19 5.85 2.63 -3.61
CA ALA A 19 6.28 3.06 -2.29
C ALA A 19 7.29 2.07 -1.68
N LEU A 20 7.07 0.77 -1.88
CA LEU A 20 7.93 -0.31 -1.38
C LEU A 20 9.22 -0.50 -2.19
N SER A 21 9.31 0.00 -3.42
CA SER A 21 10.54 -0.10 -4.25
C SER A 21 11.80 0.44 -3.56
N VAL A 22 11.67 1.29 -2.54
CA VAL A 22 12.81 1.78 -1.73
C VAL A 22 13.50 0.70 -0.91
N LEU A 23 12.81 -0.40 -0.60
CA LEU A 23 13.31 -1.49 0.24
C LEU A 23 14.13 -2.52 -0.56
N GLY A 24 14.19 -2.38 -1.89
CA GLY A 24 14.72 -3.37 -2.81
C GLY A 24 13.68 -4.41 -3.23
N GLU A 25 13.89 -5.04 -4.40
CA GLU A 25 12.91 -5.92 -5.03
C GLU A 25 12.57 -7.14 -4.16
N SER A 26 13.57 -7.79 -3.57
CA SER A 26 13.37 -8.96 -2.71
C SER A 26 12.55 -8.62 -1.46
N SER A 27 12.89 -7.54 -0.77
CA SER A 27 12.15 -7.08 0.42
C SER A 27 10.71 -6.71 0.08
N LYS A 28 10.50 -6.02 -1.05
CA LYS A 28 9.17 -5.68 -1.54
C LYS A 28 8.33 -6.94 -1.78
N GLN A 29 8.86 -7.94 -2.48
CA GLN A 29 8.13 -9.17 -2.76
C GLN A 29 7.79 -9.95 -1.48
N ILE A 30 8.73 -10.06 -0.54
CA ILE A 30 8.50 -10.70 0.75
C ILE A 30 7.40 -9.97 1.52
N LEU A 31 7.41 -8.63 1.53
CA LEU A 31 6.40 -7.84 2.24
C LEU A 31 5.02 -8.00 1.61
N LEU A 32 4.92 -7.95 0.27
CA LEU A 32 3.66 -8.14 -0.44
C LEU A 32 3.09 -9.55 -0.20
N PHE A 33 3.95 -10.58 -0.24
CA PHE A 33 3.57 -11.94 0.08
C PHE A 33 3.07 -12.06 1.54
N TYR A 34 3.81 -11.50 2.50
CA TYR A 34 3.41 -11.51 3.90
C TYR A 34 2.06 -10.80 4.12
N MET A 35 1.85 -9.64 3.49
CA MET A 35 0.60 -8.89 3.61
C MET A 35 -0.58 -9.65 2.99
N ALA A 36 -0.37 -10.38 1.90
CA ALA A 36 -1.40 -11.23 1.30
C ALA A 36 -1.77 -12.41 2.19
N GLU A 37 -0.77 -13.15 2.68
CA GLU A 37 -0.98 -14.38 3.47
C GLU A 37 -1.45 -14.11 4.91
N HIS A 38 -0.87 -13.10 5.57
CA HIS A 38 -1.07 -12.89 7.01
C HIS A 38 -1.99 -11.70 7.34
N CYS A 39 -2.15 -10.74 6.42
CA CYS A 39 -3.01 -9.58 6.64
C CYS A 39 -4.26 -9.59 5.75
N GLY A 40 -4.43 -10.61 4.89
CA GLY A 40 -5.57 -10.72 3.98
C GLY A 40 -5.61 -9.64 2.89
N ILE A 41 -4.50 -8.95 2.65
CA ILE A 41 -4.41 -7.88 1.65
C ILE A 41 -4.33 -8.52 0.26
N SER A 42 -5.49 -8.61 -0.39
CA SER A 42 -5.59 -9.04 -1.78
C SER A 42 -6.07 -7.88 -2.65
N PHE A 43 -5.30 -7.58 -3.70
CA PHE A 43 -5.67 -6.60 -4.71
C PHE A 43 -6.66 -7.16 -5.75
N ASP A 44 -6.99 -8.45 -5.68
CA ASP A 44 -8.05 -9.08 -6.49
C ASP A 44 -9.43 -8.92 -5.83
N ARG A 45 -9.47 -8.49 -4.57
CA ARG A 45 -10.68 -8.18 -3.79
C ARG A 45 -10.71 -6.69 -3.44
N LYS A 46 -11.87 -6.20 -2.95
CA LYS A 46 -11.95 -4.84 -2.40
C LYS A 46 -10.98 -4.72 -1.22
N CYS A 47 -9.91 -3.96 -1.42
CA CYS A 47 -8.91 -3.62 -0.41
C CYS A 47 -8.97 -2.10 -0.20
N SER A 48 -8.95 -1.66 1.05
CA SER A 48 -8.96 -0.26 1.44
C SER A 48 -7.58 0.22 1.86
N LEU A 49 -7.36 1.53 1.75
CA LEU A 49 -6.13 2.16 2.20
C LEU A 49 -5.86 1.92 3.69
N ALA A 50 -6.90 1.95 4.52
CA ALA A 50 -6.80 1.71 5.95
C ALA A 50 -6.32 0.28 6.28
N GLU A 51 -6.75 -0.72 5.51
CA GLU A 51 -6.27 -2.11 5.67
C GLU A 51 -4.78 -2.21 5.32
N ILE A 52 -4.35 -1.56 4.23
CA ILE A 52 -2.94 -1.51 3.82
C ILE A 52 -2.09 -0.82 4.90
N GLU A 53 -2.54 0.32 5.42
CA GLU A 53 -1.84 1.04 6.49
C GLU A 53 -1.71 0.21 7.77
N SER A 54 -2.79 -0.46 8.16
CA SER A 54 -2.80 -1.35 9.32
C SER A 54 -1.81 -2.50 9.14
N ALA A 55 -1.81 -3.15 7.97
CA ALA A 55 -0.88 -4.21 7.64
C ALA A 55 0.57 -3.74 7.63
N LEU A 56 0.86 -2.60 6.99
CA LEU A 56 2.19 -1.99 7.00
C LEU A 56 2.66 -1.69 8.42
N ARG A 57 1.78 -1.17 9.28
CA ARG A 57 2.10 -0.90 10.69
C ARG A 57 2.36 -2.18 11.49
N SER A 58 1.64 -3.26 11.20
CA SER A 58 1.87 -4.58 11.82
C SER A 58 3.26 -5.12 11.50
N VAL A 59 3.71 -4.95 10.24
CA VAL A 59 4.99 -5.52 9.78
C VAL A 59 6.19 -4.61 10.08
N LEU A 60 6.07 -3.32 9.77
CA LEU A 60 7.19 -2.36 9.82
C LEU A 60 7.18 -1.52 11.11
N GLY A 61 6.17 -1.68 11.97
CA GLY A 61 6.02 -0.88 13.17
C GLY A 61 5.96 0.61 12.84
N SER A 62 6.79 1.41 13.50
CA SER A 62 6.87 2.86 13.28
C SER A 62 7.44 3.24 11.91
N GLY A 63 8.18 2.33 11.26
CA GLY A 63 8.74 2.55 9.92
C GLY A 63 7.68 2.60 8.81
N SER A 64 6.47 2.11 9.09
CA SER A 64 5.35 2.15 8.13
C SER A 64 5.00 3.57 7.71
N ALA A 65 5.18 4.57 8.58
CA ALA A 65 4.87 5.96 8.30
C ALA A 65 5.61 6.51 7.06
N ILE A 66 6.82 6.02 6.78
CA ILE A 66 7.61 6.41 5.60
C ILE A 66 6.95 5.87 4.33
N ILE A 67 6.56 4.60 4.34
CA ILE A 67 5.91 3.92 3.22
C ILE A 67 4.52 4.52 2.97
N THR A 68 3.72 4.68 4.02
CA THR A 68 2.39 5.29 3.95
C THR A 68 2.47 6.71 3.37
N LYS A 69 3.39 7.56 3.85
CA LYS A 69 3.58 8.92 3.31
C LYS A 69 3.97 8.91 1.83
N ARG A 70 4.80 7.96 1.40
CA ARG A 70 5.19 7.81 0.00
C ARG A 70 4.03 7.33 -0.86
N MET A 71 3.25 6.39 -0.37
CA MET A 71 2.05 5.87 -1.03
C MET A 71 1.01 6.98 -1.24
N TYR A 72 0.77 7.85 -0.26
CA TYR A 72 -0.08 9.03 -0.43
C TYR A 72 0.40 9.98 -1.54
N LYS A 73 1.72 10.22 -1.63
CA LYS A 73 2.29 11.04 -2.71
C LYS A 73 2.05 10.42 -4.08
N GLU A 74 2.28 9.12 -4.23
CA GLU A 74 2.00 8.40 -5.49
C GLU A 74 0.52 8.48 -5.86
N LEU A 75 -0.39 8.28 -4.90
CA LEU A 75 -1.83 8.37 -5.14
C LEU A 75 -2.25 9.78 -5.60
N GLN A 76 -1.66 10.84 -5.03
CA GLN A 76 -1.91 12.22 -5.48
C GLN A 76 -1.45 12.41 -6.93
N SER A 77 -0.22 12.02 -7.25
CA SER A 77 0.35 12.15 -8.61
C SER A 77 -0.33 11.29 -9.68
N MET A 78 -1.11 10.28 -9.28
CA MET A 78 -1.87 9.41 -10.21
C MET A 78 -3.33 9.85 -10.38
N THR A 79 -3.79 10.81 -9.58
CA THR A 79 -5.15 11.38 -9.65
C THR A 79 -5.16 12.75 -10.37
N GLU A 80 -3.98 13.36 -10.56
CA GLU A 80 -3.72 14.49 -11.44
C GLU A 80 -3.52 14.04 -12.89
#